data_AF-A0A1B1PKM3-F1
#
_entry.id   AF-A0A1B1PKM3-F1
#
_cell.length_a   1.000
_cell.length_b   1.000
_cell.length_c   1.000
_cell.angle_alpha   90.00
_cell.angle_beta   90.00
_cell.angle_gamma   90.00
#
_symmetry.space_group_name_H-M   'P 1'
#
loop_
_entity.id
_entity.type
_entity.pdbx_description
1 polymer ?
#
loop_
_entity_poly.entity_id
_entity_poly.type
_entity_poly.pdbx_seq_one_letter_code
_entity_poly.pdbx_strand_id
1 'polypeptide(L)'
;MPQTDHLKTDHLKTDCSKCAALCCLALAFDKGKDFAFDKNPGEPCRNLSGHSCTIHDRLTEEGFPGCVAYDCLGAGNRVVQEVFGGASWQKDPRLTRPMMEAFSGMREVHKRIDLLRAAGTLPLEPRDEQTRRDFLARLEQHRWSGAELNDFEVGLALEIDIFFHSIRAYLPGEFPAEW
;
A
#
# COMPACT_ATOMS: atom_id res chain seq x y z
N MET A 1 31.14 5.66 -21.78
CA MET A 1 30.17 6.67 -21.30
C MET A 1 29.50 6.09 -20.08
N PRO A 2 29.57 6.71 -18.89
CA PRO A 2 28.84 6.18 -17.75
C PRO A 2 27.35 6.44 -18.02
N GLN A 3 26.57 5.35 -18.08
CA GLN A 3 25.12 5.42 -18.14
C GLN A 3 24.63 6.12 -16.89
N THR A 4 23.92 7.23 -17.09
CA THR A 4 23.20 7.94 -16.05
C THR A 4 22.16 6.99 -15.48
N ASP A 5 22.45 6.45 -14.29
CA ASP A 5 21.49 5.78 -13.44
C ASP A 5 20.36 6.77 -13.15
N HIS A 6 19.29 6.70 -13.95
CA HIS A 6 18.02 7.32 -13.59
C HIS A 6 17.63 6.62 -12.29
N LEU A 7 17.88 7.27 -11.15
CA LEU A 7 17.34 6.89 -9.85
C LEU A 7 15.85 6.63 -10.05
N LYS A 8 15.50 5.36 -10.28
CA LYS A 8 14.12 4.95 -10.50
C LYS A 8 13.47 5.12 -9.14
N THR A 9 12.65 6.14 -8.97
CA THR A 9 11.92 6.38 -7.72
C THR A 9 11.16 5.10 -7.40
N ASP A 10 11.53 4.44 -6.30
CA ASP A 10 10.82 3.24 -5.89
C ASP A 10 9.44 3.62 -5.38
N HIS A 11 8.42 3.29 -6.17
CA HIS A 11 7.02 3.57 -5.87
C HIS A 11 6.54 2.90 -4.57
N LEU A 12 7.20 1.84 -4.11
CA LEU A 12 6.82 1.13 -2.88
C LEU A 12 7.52 1.64 -1.62
N LYS A 13 8.39 2.65 -1.74
CA LYS A 13 9.12 3.18 -0.59
C LYS A 13 8.18 3.96 0.33
N THR A 14 8.05 3.48 1.57
CA THR A 14 7.35 4.17 2.64
C THR A 14 8.15 5.38 3.13
N ASP A 15 7.51 6.55 3.14
CA ASP A 15 8.03 7.79 3.72
C ASP A 15 6.91 8.49 4.51
N CYS A 16 6.71 8.08 5.77
CA CYS A 16 5.65 8.60 6.63
C CYS A 16 5.73 10.13 6.84
N SER A 17 6.93 10.74 6.71
CA SER A 17 7.11 12.19 6.83
C SER A 17 6.42 12.97 5.71
N LYS A 18 6.15 12.32 4.58
CA LYS A 18 5.39 12.85 3.43
C LYS A 18 3.93 12.41 3.43
N CYS A 19 3.46 11.75 4.48
CA CYS A 19 2.07 11.32 4.62
C CYS A 19 1.34 12.21 5.64
N ALA A 20 0.01 12.15 5.62
CA ALA A 20 -0.89 12.73 6.61
C ALA A 20 -1.36 11.63 7.59
N ALA A 21 -0.48 10.68 7.95
CA ALA A 21 -0.78 9.55 8.83
C ALA A 21 -2.03 8.73 8.45
N LEU A 22 -2.21 8.44 7.16
CA LEU A 22 -3.41 7.76 6.66
C LEU A 22 -3.60 6.36 7.24
N CYS A 23 -2.53 5.60 7.54
CA CYS A 23 -2.65 4.31 8.21
C CYS A 23 -3.25 4.44 9.63
N CYS A 24 -2.86 5.47 10.38
CA CYS A 24 -3.33 5.73 11.75
C CYS A 24 -4.76 6.29 11.80
N LEU A 25 -5.23 6.90 10.71
CA LEU A 25 -6.59 7.40 10.56
C LEU A 25 -7.52 6.31 10.00
N ALA A 26 -7.17 5.75 8.84
CA ALA A 26 -8.11 5.05 7.97
C ALA A 26 -8.38 3.61 8.42
N LEU A 27 -7.38 2.90 8.95
CA LEU A 27 -7.48 1.47 9.24
C LEU A 27 -8.15 1.23 10.58
N ALA A 28 -9.09 0.30 10.61
CA ALA A 28 -9.68 -0.19 11.85
C ALA A 28 -8.77 -1.25 12.49
N PHE A 29 -8.91 -1.42 13.81
CA PHE A 29 -8.37 -2.58 14.51
C PHE A 29 -9.17 -2.86 15.78
N ASP A 30 -9.27 -4.14 16.15
CA ASP A 30 -9.93 -4.59 17.36
C ASP A 30 -8.90 -4.90 18.44
N LYS A 31 -9.29 -4.71 19.70
CA LYS A 31 -8.48 -5.06 20.85
C LYS A 31 -8.19 -6.56 20.86
N GLY A 32 -6.92 -6.92 21.02
CA GLY A 32 -6.51 -8.31 21.05
C GLY A 32 -5.00 -8.48 21.19
N LYS A 33 -4.46 -9.55 20.61
CA LYS A 33 -3.03 -9.83 20.63
C LYS A 33 -2.18 -8.75 19.95
N ASP A 34 -2.75 -8.08 18.95
CA ASP A 34 -2.02 -7.17 18.07
C ASP A 34 -2.22 -5.70 18.41
N PHE A 35 -3.26 -5.37 19.19
CA PHE A 35 -3.67 -4.00 19.50
C PHE A 35 -4.25 -3.90 20.92
N ALA A 36 -3.79 -2.91 21.69
CA ALA A 36 -4.19 -2.72 23.09
C ALA A 36 -5.62 -2.17 23.30
N PHE A 37 -6.23 -1.62 22.25
CA PHE A 37 -7.58 -1.04 22.28
C PHE A 37 -8.26 -1.13 20.91
N ASP A 38 -9.58 -0.98 20.87
CA ASP A 38 -10.38 -0.92 19.64
C ASP A 38 -10.34 0.47 19.01
N LYS A 39 -10.32 0.53 17.68
CA LYS A 39 -10.34 1.79 16.92
C LYS A 39 -11.17 1.64 15.65
N ASN A 40 -12.19 2.47 15.48
CA ASN A 40 -12.97 2.48 14.24
C ASN A 40 -12.15 3.05 13.07
N PRO A 41 -12.50 2.73 11.81
CA PRO A 41 -11.91 3.40 10.66
C PRO A 41 -12.34 4.88 10.63
N GLY A 42 -11.41 5.78 10.31
CA GLY A 42 -11.66 7.22 10.29
C GLY A 42 -11.56 7.90 11.67
N GLU A 43 -11.42 7.13 12.75
CA GLU A 43 -10.99 7.66 14.05
C GLU A 43 -9.46 7.71 14.10
N PRO A 44 -8.87 8.89 14.34
CA PRO A 44 -7.42 9.01 14.53
C PRO A 44 -6.97 8.20 15.75
N CYS A 45 -5.90 7.40 15.60
CA CYS A 45 -5.28 6.72 16.73
C CYS A 45 -4.91 7.71 17.84
N ARG A 46 -5.22 7.37 19.10
CA ARG A 46 -4.95 8.24 20.26
C ARG A 46 -3.46 8.58 20.46
N ASN A 47 -2.57 7.78 19.87
CA ASN A 47 -1.12 7.98 19.92
C ASN A 47 -0.60 8.85 18.75
N LEU A 48 -1.49 9.37 17.89
CA LEU A 48 -1.12 10.18 16.74
C LEU A 48 -0.81 11.63 17.16
N SER A 49 0.33 12.15 16.70
CA SER A 49 0.72 13.56 16.80
C SER A 49 1.25 14.04 15.45
N GLY A 50 0.45 14.86 14.75
CA GLY A 50 0.76 15.25 13.37
C GLY A 50 0.82 14.03 12.44
N HIS A 51 1.97 13.80 11.81
CA HIS A 51 2.20 12.59 10.99
C HIS A 51 2.87 11.43 11.76
N SER A 52 3.21 11.63 13.04
CA SER A 52 4.04 10.71 13.82
C SER A 52 3.25 10.00 14.91
N CYS A 53 3.67 8.79 15.26
CA CYS A 53 3.18 8.09 16.45
C CYS A 53 4.06 8.46 17.65
N THR A 54 3.46 8.90 18.76
CA THR A 54 4.19 9.32 19.98
C THR A 54 4.88 8.18 20.72
N ILE A 55 4.56 6.93 20.35
CA ILE A 55 5.10 5.71 20.96
C ILE A 55 5.74 4.78 19.92
N HIS A 56 6.13 5.31 18.75
CA HIS A 56 6.57 4.48 17.61
C HIS A 56 7.73 3.53 17.97
N ASP A 57 8.66 4.00 18.80
CA ASP A 57 9.84 3.27 19.28
C ASP A 57 9.54 2.22 20.35
N ARG A 58 8.30 2.17 20.86
CA ARG A 58 7.85 1.28 21.93
C ARG A 58 6.51 0.59 21.63
N LEU A 59 6.16 0.45 20.34
CA LEU A 59 4.87 -0.08 19.90
C LEU A 59 4.61 -1.48 20.46
N THR A 60 5.61 -2.37 20.43
CA THR A 60 5.47 -3.75 20.91
C THR A 60 5.20 -3.76 22.41
N GLU A 61 5.97 -3.01 23.19
CA GLU A 61 5.84 -2.91 24.65
C GLU A 61 4.49 -2.33 25.07
N GLU A 62 3.94 -1.41 24.27
CA GLU A 62 2.63 -0.78 24.50
C GLU A 62 1.45 -1.57 23.94
N GLY A 63 1.68 -2.76 23.37
CA GLY A 63 0.64 -3.64 22.87
C GLY A 63 0.14 -3.32 21.45
N PHE A 64 1.05 -2.90 20.56
CA PHE A 64 0.79 -2.62 19.14
C PHE A 64 1.72 -3.39 18.18
N PRO A 65 2.01 -4.71 18.37
CA PRO A 65 2.83 -5.44 17.40
C PRO A 65 2.17 -5.50 16.01
N GLY A 66 0.84 -5.33 15.91
CA GLY A 66 0.14 -5.17 14.63
C GLY A 66 0.57 -3.90 13.87
N CYS A 67 0.86 -2.80 14.57
CA CYS A 67 1.41 -1.59 13.92
C CYS A 67 2.85 -1.79 13.44
N VAL A 68 3.63 -2.65 14.11
CA VAL A 68 5.01 -2.97 13.71
C VAL A 68 5.04 -3.87 12.48
N ALA A 69 4.15 -4.86 12.41
CA ALA A 69 4.07 -5.81 11.29
C ALA A 69 3.47 -5.20 10.02
N TYR A 70 2.75 -4.07 10.13
CA TYR A 70 2.04 -3.47 9.02
C TYR A 70 2.92 -2.50 8.22
N ASP A 71 2.94 -2.69 6.89
CA ASP A 71 3.45 -1.70 5.94
C ASP A 71 2.37 -1.38 4.89
N CYS A 72 2.21 -0.08 4.58
CA CYS A 72 1.36 0.36 3.48
C CYS A 72 2.08 0.38 2.13
N LEU A 73 3.36 -0.02 2.09
CA LEU A 73 4.22 -0.03 0.91
C LEU A 73 4.28 1.34 0.24
N GLY A 74 4.30 2.43 1.01
CA GLY A 74 4.33 3.80 0.51
C GLY A 74 3.02 4.36 -0.07
N ALA A 75 1.90 3.62 0.01
CA ALA A 75 0.62 4.08 -0.50
C ALA A 75 0.19 5.41 0.13
N GLY A 76 0.43 5.58 1.43
CA GLY A 76 0.04 6.78 2.17
C GLY A 76 0.76 8.04 1.71
N ASN A 77 2.08 8.01 1.52
CA ASN A 77 2.81 9.16 1.00
C ASN A 77 2.47 9.44 -0.46
N ARG A 78 2.22 8.41 -1.27
CA ARG A 78 1.85 8.61 -2.67
C ARG A 78 0.50 9.30 -2.81
N VAL A 79 -0.51 8.90 -2.04
CA VAL A 79 -1.83 9.57 -2.02
C VAL A 79 -1.69 11.04 -1.64
N VAL A 80 -0.99 11.33 -0.55
CA VAL A 80 -0.87 12.70 -0.07
C VAL A 80 -0.10 13.58 -1.06
N GLN A 81 1.02 13.10 -1.58
CA GLN A 81 1.88 13.91 -2.44
C GLN A 81 1.37 14.02 -3.88
N GLU A 82 0.92 12.91 -4.48
CA GLU A 82 0.58 12.87 -5.91
C GLU A 82 -0.91 13.14 -6.19
N VAL A 83 -1.81 12.67 -5.32
CA VAL A 83 -3.27 12.80 -5.54
C VAL A 83 -3.81 14.09 -4.93
N PHE A 84 -3.33 14.46 -3.74
CA PHE A 84 -3.82 15.61 -2.98
C PHE A 84 -2.83 16.78 -2.87
N GLY A 85 -1.71 16.73 -3.60
CA GLY A 85 -0.77 17.86 -3.70
C GLY A 85 -0.18 18.31 -2.36
N GLY A 86 0.03 17.39 -1.42
CA GLY A 86 0.55 17.66 -0.08
C GLY A 86 -0.50 18.15 0.93
N ALA A 87 -1.79 18.16 0.58
CA ALA A 87 -2.84 18.53 1.52
C ALA A 87 -2.97 17.51 2.67
N SER A 88 -3.58 17.93 3.78
CA SER A 88 -3.78 17.09 4.96
C SER A 88 -5.19 17.23 5.50
N TRP A 89 -5.83 16.10 5.80
CA TRP A 89 -7.15 16.04 6.45
C TRP A 89 -7.15 16.73 7.82
N GLN A 90 -6.00 16.82 8.50
CA GLN A 90 -5.88 17.52 9.79
C GLN A 90 -6.05 19.04 9.64
N LYS A 91 -5.70 19.58 8.47
CA LYS A 91 -5.87 21.01 8.14
C LYS A 91 -7.20 21.29 7.46
N ASP A 92 -7.72 20.33 6.69
CA ASP A 92 -9.02 20.40 6.03
C ASP A 92 -9.81 19.11 6.24
N PRO A 93 -10.69 19.05 7.26
CA PRO A 93 -11.46 17.85 7.59
C PRO A 93 -12.35 17.32 6.46
N ARG A 94 -12.69 18.16 5.47
CA ARG A 94 -13.47 17.73 4.28
C ARG A 94 -12.70 16.71 3.44
N LEU A 95 -11.37 16.67 3.55
CA LEU A 95 -10.51 15.72 2.83
C LEU A 95 -10.44 14.35 3.49
N THR A 96 -10.94 14.18 4.73
CA THR A 96 -10.84 12.93 5.49
C THR A 96 -11.33 11.72 4.69
N ARG A 97 -12.58 11.76 4.24
CA ARG A 97 -13.18 10.65 3.48
C ARG A 97 -12.53 10.46 2.10
N PRO A 98 -12.37 11.49 1.26
CA PRO A 98 -11.68 11.34 -0.03
C PRO A 98 -10.26 10.76 0.09
N MET A 99 -9.49 11.17 1.10
CA MET A 99 -8.14 10.64 1.32
C MET A 99 -8.16 9.19 1.80
N MET A 100 -9.13 8.81 2.64
CA MET A 100 -9.30 7.42 3.09
C MET A 100 -9.67 6.49 1.93
N GLU A 101 -10.60 6.90 1.07
CA GLU A 101 -11.02 6.13 -0.10
C GLU A 101 -9.85 5.95 -1.09
N ALA A 102 -9.16 7.05 -1.43
CA ALA A 102 -7.96 6.99 -2.28
C ALA A 102 -6.84 6.15 -1.67
N PHE A 103 -6.66 6.19 -0.34
CA PHE A 103 -5.70 5.35 0.37
C PHE A 103 -6.03 3.87 0.26
N SER A 104 -7.30 3.49 0.35
CA SER A 104 -7.73 2.10 0.14
C SER A 104 -7.34 1.62 -1.26
N GLY A 105 -7.71 2.38 -2.30
CA GLY A 105 -7.36 2.02 -3.68
C GLY A 105 -5.84 1.97 -3.92
N MET A 106 -5.08 2.94 -3.38
CA MET A 106 -3.63 2.98 -3.58
C MET A 106 -2.91 1.81 -2.88
N ARG A 107 -3.41 1.33 -1.74
CA ARG A 107 -2.88 0.11 -1.11
C ARG A 107 -3.04 -1.10 -2.03
N GLU A 108 -4.18 -1.23 -2.71
CA GLU A 108 -4.40 -2.32 -3.65
C GLU A 108 -3.54 -2.20 -4.91
N VAL A 109 -3.26 -0.98 -5.39
CA VAL A 109 -2.29 -0.72 -6.47
C VAL A 109 -0.90 -1.17 -6.03
N HIS A 110 -0.43 -0.72 -4.86
CA HIS A 110 0.92 -0.98 -4.37
C HIS A 110 1.14 -2.45 -4.04
N LYS A 111 0.14 -3.12 -3.45
CA LYS A 111 0.14 -4.57 -3.26
C LYS A 111 0.32 -5.33 -4.58
N ARG A 112 -0.35 -4.90 -5.66
CA ARG A 112 -0.22 -5.57 -6.97
C ARG A 112 1.11 -5.27 -7.65
N ILE A 113 1.67 -4.07 -7.48
CA ILE A 113 3.06 -3.79 -7.89
C ILE A 113 4.01 -4.76 -7.19
N ASP A 114 3.88 -4.93 -5.88
CA ASP A 114 4.73 -5.83 -5.09
C ASP A 114 4.60 -7.29 -5.56
N LEU A 115 3.36 -7.79 -5.70
CA LEU A 115 3.10 -9.14 -6.22
C LEU A 115 3.64 -9.35 -7.63
N LEU A 116 3.48 -8.37 -8.53
CA LEU A 116 4.01 -8.45 -9.89
C LEU A 116 5.54 -8.41 -9.92
N ARG A 117 6.18 -7.66 -9.01
CA ARG A 117 7.64 -7.69 -8.84
C ARG A 117 8.09 -9.06 -8.33
N ALA A 118 7.43 -9.61 -7.32
CA ALA A 118 7.71 -10.93 -6.77
C ALA A 118 7.53 -12.04 -7.82
N ALA A 119 6.48 -11.98 -8.64
CA ALA A 119 6.24 -12.95 -9.71
C ALA A 119 7.34 -12.95 -10.78
N GLY A 120 8.11 -11.87 -10.92
CA GLY A 120 9.28 -11.83 -11.80
C GLY A 120 10.44 -12.74 -11.36
N THR A 121 10.35 -13.33 -10.17
CA THR A 121 11.31 -14.36 -9.69
C THR A 121 10.92 -15.79 -10.11
N LEU A 122 9.71 -15.98 -10.64
CA LEU A 122 9.21 -17.27 -11.10
C LEU A 122 9.72 -17.56 -12.53
N PRO A 123 9.81 -18.85 -12.91
CA PRO A 123 10.20 -19.25 -14.27
C PRO A 123 9.01 -19.12 -15.23
N LEU A 124 8.49 -17.90 -15.42
CA LEU A 124 7.36 -17.63 -16.31
C LEU A 124 7.73 -17.86 -17.78
N GLU A 125 6.83 -18.45 -18.56
CA GLU A 125 6.97 -18.51 -20.01
C GLU A 125 7.02 -17.10 -20.61
N PRO A 126 7.66 -16.89 -21.79
CA PRO A 126 7.88 -15.56 -22.35
C PRO A 126 6.63 -14.70 -22.51
N ARG A 127 5.48 -15.33 -22.79
CA ARG A 127 4.19 -14.64 -22.91
C ARG A 127 3.70 -14.11 -21.56
N ASP A 128 3.74 -14.94 -20.52
CA ASP A 128 3.26 -14.58 -19.18
C ASP A 128 4.16 -13.53 -18.55
N GLU A 129 5.48 -13.65 -18.75
CA GLU A 129 6.45 -12.63 -18.34
C GLU A 129 6.20 -11.28 -19.03
N GLN A 130 5.84 -11.29 -20.33
CA GLN A 130 5.48 -10.05 -21.02
C GLN A 130 4.21 -9.43 -20.43
N THR A 131 3.16 -10.21 -20.21
CA THR A 131 1.91 -9.74 -19.58
C THR A 131 2.16 -9.16 -18.17
N ARG A 132 2.98 -9.83 -17.36
CA ARG A 132 3.40 -9.34 -16.04
C ARG A 132 4.07 -7.97 -16.12
N ARG A 133 5.03 -7.81 -17.05
CA ARG A 133 5.74 -6.53 -17.27
C ARG A 133 4.82 -5.42 -17.73
N ASP A 134 3.86 -5.73 -18.60
CA ASP A 134 2.89 -4.74 -19.10
C ASP A 134 2.00 -4.24 -17.97
N PHE A 135 1.47 -5.13 -17.12
CA PHE A 135 0.72 -4.72 -15.92
C PHE A 135 1.59 -3.91 -14.96
N LEU A 136 2.82 -4.35 -14.68
CA LEU A 136 3.72 -3.64 -13.77
C LEU A 136 4.02 -2.22 -14.28
N ALA A 137 4.33 -2.08 -15.58
CA ALA A 137 4.56 -0.78 -16.21
C ALA A 137 3.32 0.12 -16.12
N ARG A 138 2.12 -0.43 -16.37
CA ARG A 138 0.86 0.30 -16.23
C ARG A 138 0.67 0.82 -14.81
N LEU A 139 0.93 0.02 -13.76
CA LEU A 139 0.77 0.48 -12.37
C LEU A 139 1.83 1.48 -11.92
N GLU A 140 3.10 1.29 -12.31
CA GLU A 140 4.21 2.17 -11.90
C GLU A 140 4.14 3.54 -12.58
N GLN A 141 3.80 3.58 -13.88
CA GLN A 141 3.86 4.81 -14.67
C GLN A 141 2.56 5.65 -14.61
N HIS A 142 1.44 5.05 -14.19
CA HIS A 142 0.16 5.75 -14.17
C HIS A 142 0.10 6.82 -13.07
N ARG A 143 -0.45 7.98 -13.42
CA ARG A 143 -0.76 9.05 -12.47
C ARG A 143 -2.21 8.92 -12.04
N TRP A 144 -2.39 8.42 -10.83
CA TRP A 144 -3.71 8.13 -10.29
C TRP A 144 -4.44 9.38 -9.81
N SER A 145 -5.71 9.48 -10.15
CA SER A 145 -6.68 10.37 -9.50
C SER A 145 -7.46 9.61 -8.41
N GLY A 146 -8.12 10.35 -7.51
CA GLY A 146 -8.96 9.73 -6.48
C GLY A 146 -10.09 8.87 -7.05
N ALA A 147 -10.71 9.30 -8.16
CA ALA A 147 -11.78 8.54 -8.81
C ALA A 147 -11.26 7.21 -9.38
N GLU A 148 -10.12 7.22 -10.08
CA GLU A 148 -9.52 5.99 -10.63
C GLU A 148 -9.11 5.01 -9.53
N LEU A 149 -8.65 5.50 -8.38
CA LEU A 149 -8.32 4.65 -7.23
C LEU A 149 -9.55 3.99 -6.63
N ASN A 150 -10.69 4.69 -6.60
CA ASN A 150 -11.95 4.13 -6.11
C ASN A 150 -12.47 3.01 -7.02
N ASP A 151 -12.22 3.11 -8.32
CA ASP A 151 -12.65 2.11 -9.31
C ASP A 151 -11.61 0.99 -9.53
N PHE A 152 -10.43 1.10 -8.92
CA PHE A 152 -9.30 0.19 -9.20
C PHE A 152 -9.65 -1.28 -8.91
N GLU A 153 -10.32 -1.55 -7.79
CA GLU A 153 -10.67 -2.91 -7.35
C GLU A 153 -11.60 -3.64 -8.34
N VAL A 154 -12.54 -2.91 -8.95
CA VAL A 154 -13.52 -3.48 -9.88
C VAL A 154 -13.06 -3.46 -11.35
N GLY A 155 -11.92 -2.83 -11.62
CA GLY A 155 -11.33 -2.73 -12.95
C GLY A 155 -10.00 -3.47 -13.06
N LEU A 156 -8.90 -2.72 -13.07
CA LEU A 156 -7.56 -3.25 -13.34
C LEU A 156 -7.10 -4.28 -12.30
N ALA A 157 -7.53 -4.16 -11.04
CA ALA A 157 -7.23 -5.16 -10.02
C ALA A 157 -7.74 -6.55 -10.41
N LEU A 158 -8.98 -6.62 -10.93
CA LEU A 158 -9.58 -7.88 -11.38
C LEU A 158 -8.84 -8.48 -12.58
N GLU A 159 -8.41 -7.65 -13.53
CA GLU A 159 -7.59 -8.10 -14.67
C GLU A 159 -6.28 -8.75 -14.19
N ILE A 160 -5.62 -8.13 -13.20
CA ILE A 160 -4.40 -8.64 -12.60
C ILE A 160 -4.66 -9.94 -11.81
N ASP A 161 -5.76 -10.01 -11.07
CA ASP A 161 -6.12 -11.20 -10.29
C ASP A 161 -6.43 -12.40 -11.21
N ILE A 162 -7.08 -12.17 -12.36
CA ILE A 162 -7.28 -13.18 -13.40
C ILE A 162 -5.93 -13.64 -13.99
N PHE A 163 -4.99 -12.72 -14.21
CA PHE A 163 -3.65 -13.07 -14.66
C PHE A 163 -2.92 -13.94 -13.62
N PHE A 164 -2.95 -13.57 -12.33
CA PHE A 164 -2.37 -14.39 -11.27
C PHE A 164 -2.99 -15.78 -11.19
N HIS A 165 -4.29 -15.91 -11.45
CA HIS A 165 -4.95 -17.20 -11.56
C HIS A 165 -4.38 -18.04 -12.72
N SER A 166 -4.14 -17.43 -13.89
CA SER A 166 -3.58 -18.15 -15.06
C SER A 166 -2.15 -18.65 -14.84
N ILE A 167 -1.35 -17.97 -13.99
CA ILE A 167 0.04 -18.36 -13.69
C ILE A 167 0.16 -19.16 -12.39
N ARG A 168 -0.94 -19.67 -11.83
CA ARG A 168 -0.92 -20.43 -10.57
C ARG A 168 -0.03 -21.68 -10.65
N ALA A 169 0.11 -22.28 -11.84
CA ALA A 169 0.94 -23.47 -12.06
C ALA A 169 2.44 -23.23 -11.82
N TYR A 170 2.91 -21.98 -11.86
CA TYR A 170 4.32 -21.62 -11.59
C TYR A 170 4.61 -21.41 -10.10
N LEU A 171 3.58 -21.36 -9.25
CA LEU A 171 3.77 -21.17 -7.82
C LEU A 171 4.33 -22.46 -7.20
N PRO A 172 5.33 -22.37 -6.31
CA PRO A 172 5.82 -23.53 -5.60
C PRO A 172 4.67 -24.21 -4.85
N GLY A 173 4.57 -25.53 -4.99
CA GLY A 173 3.57 -26.34 -4.28
C GLY A 173 3.82 -26.30 -2.78
N GLU A 174 2.79 -25.87 -2.03
CA GLU A 174 2.71 -25.75 -0.56
C GLU A 174 3.78 -24.87 0.11
N PHE A 175 3.31 -23.84 0.81
CA PHE A 175 4.09 -23.17 1.85
C PHE A 175 4.26 -24.16 3.02
N PRO A 176 5.47 -24.34 3.58
CA PRO A 176 5.62 -25.10 4.81
C PRO A 176 4.68 -24.56 5.88
N ALA A 177 3.94 -25.44 6.55
CA ALA A 177 2.85 -25.12 7.48
C ALA A 177 3.32 -24.51 8.82
N GLU A 178 4.38 -23.70 8.82
CA GLU A 178 5.00 -23.15 10.02
C GLU A 178 5.12 -21.62 9.93
N TRP A 179 4.01 -20.93 10.19
CA TRP A 179 3.96 -19.52 10.60
C TRP A 179 2.85 -19.32 11.65
#